data_AF-A0A2V5HBS2-F1
#
_entry.id   AF-A0A2V5HBS2-F1
#
_cell.length_a   1.000
_cell.length_b   1.000
_cell.length_c   1.000
_cell.angle_alpha   90.00
_cell.angle_beta   90.00
_cell.angle_gamma   90.00
#
_symmetry.space_group_name_H-M   'P 1'
#
loop_
_entity.id
_entity.type
_entity.pdbx_description
1 polymer ?
#
loop_
_entity_poly.entity_id
_entity_poly.type
_entity_poly.pdbx_seq_one_letter_code
_entity_poly.pdbx_strand_id
1 'polypeptide(L)'
;MVADPTHTKLAVLIDADNARFSIINLLLAEVAKYGTAHAKRAYGDWSSHSLSGWKEKLLENSILPIQQFSYTRGKNSTDSAMIIDAMDLLYSGRYDGFCLVSSDSDFTRLAARIREAGLVVYGFGEAHTPQPFVAACDKFIYTGNLVHLDELAPHADRIVSPGKSARASQAPLNPELASHLRAAVEAACNDEGWASLSDVGQLLTTRHSDFDSRSYGYHKLSDLITASSLFEISRRSSHKSSFTEIFVRDRRRK
;
A
#
# COMPACT_ATOMS: atom_id res chain seq x y z
N MET A 1 12.27 14.60 29.85
CA MET A 1 12.42 13.65 28.72
C MET A 1 11.41 14.06 27.68
N VAL A 2 11.87 14.63 26.57
CA VAL A 2 10.99 15.01 25.46
C VAL A 2 10.60 13.72 24.77
N ALA A 3 9.31 13.41 24.72
CA ALA A 3 8.81 12.26 23.98
C ALA A 3 9.11 12.48 22.49
N ASP A 4 10.00 11.64 21.95
CA ASP A 4 10.26 11.51 20.52
C ASP A 4 8.92 11.17 19.82
N PRO A 5 8.52 11.80 18.70
CA PRO A 5 7.35 11.37 17.96
C PRO A 5 7.45 9.87 17.69
N THR A 6 6.60 9.09 18.35
CA THR A 6 6.68 7.63 18.35
C THR A 6 6.41 7.12 16.94
N HIS A 7 7.47 6.89 16.17
CA HIS A 7 7.36 6.22 14.87
C HIS A 7 6.79 4.82 15.10
N THR A 8 5.65 4.53 14.46
CA THR A 8 4.96 3.24 14.48
C THR A 8 5.97 2.11 14.26
N LYS A 9 6.04 1.16 15.20
CA LYS A 9 6.97 0.05 15.18
C LYS A 9 6.37 -1.09 14.37
N LEU A 10 6.98 -1.39 13.21
CA LEU A 10 6.47 -2.40 12.30
C LEU A 10 7.34 -3.66 12.33
N ALA A 11 6.68 -4.82 12.30
CA ALA A 11 7.30 -6.10 11.99
C ALA A 11 7.06 -6.44 10.51
N VAL A 12 8.13 -6.60 9.74
CA VAL A 12 8.10 -6.94 8.31
C VAL A 12 8.41 -8.41 8.13
N LEU A 13 7.42 -9.16 7.65
CA LEU A 13 7.47 -10.60 7.45
C LEU A 13 7.34 -10.89 5.96
N ILE A 14 8.38 -11.51 5.40
CA ILE A 14 8.53 -11.67 3.95
C ILE A 14 8.50 -13.14 3.60
N ASP A 15 7.52 -13.55 2.82
CA ASP A 15 7.48 -14.84 2.17
C ASP A 15 8.44 -14.82 0.98
N ALA A 16 9.67 -15.30 1.17
CA ALA A 16 10.72 -15.23 0.15
C ALA A 16 10.51 -16.23 -1.00
N ASP A 17 9.69 -17.27 -0.77
CA ASP A 17 9.33 -18.26 -1.78
C ASP A 17 8.36 -17.64 -2.81
N ASN A 18 7.51 -16.70 -2.39
CA ASN A 18 6.54 -16.00 -3.26
C ASN A 18 6.93 -14.56 -3.64
N ALA A 19 7.84 -13.91 -2.92
CA ALA A 19 8.28 -12.55 -3.22
C ALA A 19 9.52 -12.52 -4.13
N ARG A 20 9.71 -11.40 -4.84
CA ARG A 20 10.92 -11.17 -5.67
C ARG A 20 11.96 -10.39 -4.88
N PHE A 21 13.21 -10.87 -4.84
CA PHE A 21 14.29 -10.15 -4.15
C PHE A 21 14.53 -8.75 -4.72
N SER A 22 14.24 -8.52 -6.01
CA SER A 22 14.46 -7.24 -6.69
C SER A 22 13.62 -6.09 -6.13
N ILE A 23 12.49 -6.36 -5.48
CA ILE A 23 11.59 -5.32 -4.96
C ILE A 23 11.91 -4.90 -3.52
N ILE A 24 12.82 -5.58 -2.84
CA ILE A 24 13.02 -5.43 -1.38
C ILE A 24 13.39 -4.00 -0.96
N ASN A 25 14.29 -3.34 -1.69
CA ASN A 25 14.68 -1.97 -1.36
C ASN A 25 13.50 -0.99 -1.52
N LEU A 26 12.71 -1.16 -2.57
CA LEU A 26 11.53 -0.34 -2.83
C LEU A 26 10.41 -0.62 -1.82
N LEU A 27 10.24 -1.89 -1.44
CA LEU A 27 9.30 -2.31 -0.41
C LEU A 27 9.64 -1.68 0.93
N LEU A 28 10.90 -1.74 1.36
CA LEU A 28 11.31 -1.13 2.63
C LEU A 28 11.22 0.39 2.61
N ALA A 29 11.48 1.03 1.47
CA ALA A 29 11.24 2.46 1.28
C ALA A 29 9.74 2.82 1.38
N GLU A 30 8.85 1.95 0.88
CA GLU A 30 7.40 2.10 1.04
C GLU A 30 6.97 1.90 2.50
N VAL A 31 7.50 0.88 3.19
CA VAL A 31 7.26 0.63 4.63
C VAL A 31 7.68 1.83 5.48
N ALA A 32 8.79 2.48 5.15
CA ALA A 32 9.30 3.66 5.85
C ALA A 32 8.32 4.86 5.85
N LYS A 33 7.35 4.88 4.93
CA LYS A 33 6.28 5.91 4.91
C LYS A 33 5.27 5.72 6.04
N TYR A 34 5.13 4.50 6.55
CA TYR A 34 4.12 4.12 7.54
C TYR A 34 4.70 3.91 8.94
N GLY A 35 6.00 3.66 9.05
CA GLY A 35 6.66 3.41 10.32
C GLY A 35 8.07 2.88 10.16
N THR A 36 8.67 2.49 11.28
CA THR A 36 10.03 1.95 11.31
C THR A 36 9.98 0.43 11.38
N ALA A 37 10.62 -0.24 10.42
CA ALA A 37 10.76 -1.69 10.36
C ALA A 37 11.74 -2.19 11.45
N HIS A 38 11.21 -2.50 12.64
CA HIS A 38 11.99 -2.92 13.81
C HIS A 38 12.35 -4.40 13.78
N ALA A 39 11.49 -5.24 13.22
CA ALA A 39 11.81 -6.61 12.87
C ALA A 39 11.67 -6.77 11.37
N LYS A 40 12.65 -7.42 10.75
CA LYS A 40 12.63 -7.79 9.34
C LYS A 40 13.04 -9.24 9.23
N ARG A 41 12.11 -10.09 8.82
CA ARG A 41 12.32 -11.54 8.68
C ARG A 41 11.88 -11.98 7.30
N ALA A 42 12.70 -12.79 6.66
CA ALA A 42 12.34 -13.45 5.42
C ALA A 42 12.29 -14.96 5.67
N TYR A 43 11.27 -15.63 5.14
CA TYR A 43 11.02 -17.05 5.34
C TYR A 43 11.16 -17.75 3.99
N GLY A 44 11.92 -18.84 3.97
CA GLY A 44 12.05 -19.66 2.77
C GLY A 44 13.03 -20.80 2.98
N ASP A 45 13.13 -21.64 1.95
CA ASP A 45 14.15 -22.67 1.89
C ASP A 45 15.44 -22.12 1.27
N TRP A 46 16.35 -21.58 2.08
CA TRP A 46 17.61 -20.99 1.62
C TRP A 46 18.59 -22.02 1.04
N SER A 47 18.28 -23.32 1.12
CA SER A 47 19.01 -24.35 0.37
C SER A 47 18.58 -24.40 -1.11
N SER A 48 17.47 -23.77 -1.47
CA SER A 48 16.98 -23.68 -2.84
C SER A 48 17.77 -22.70 -3.69
N HIS A 49 18.07 -23.11 -4.94
CA HIS A 49 18.75 -22.27 -5.92
C HIS A 49 17.89 -21.06 -6.35
N SER A 50 16.56 -21.14 -6.23
CA SER A 50 15.64 -20.03 -6.56
C SER A 50 15.84 -18.81 -5.67
N LEU A 51 16.36 -19.00 -4.45
CA LEU A 51 16.56 -17.92 -3.48
C LEU A 51 18.00 -17.37 -3.48
N SER A 52 18.84 -17.80 -4.40
CA SER A 52 20.26 -17.40 -4.43
C SER A 52 20.46 -15.88 -4.55
N GLY A 53 19.58 -15.17 -5.25
CA GLY A 53 19.58 -13.71 -5.36
C GLY A 53 19.20 -12.94 -4.08
N TRP A 54 18.64 -13.61 -3.07
CA TRP A 54 18.24 -12.95 -1.83
C TRP A 54 19.41 -12.63 -0.90
N LYS A 55 20.50 -13.40 -0.96
CA LYS A 55 21.60 -13.30 0.01
C LYS A 55 22.12 -11.86 0.16
N GLU A 56 22.37 -11.19 -0.97
CA GLU A 56 22.80 -9.79 -0.97
C GLU A 56 21.75 -8.89 -0.31
N LYS A 57 20.48 -9.01 -0.72
CA LYS A 57 19.38 -8.17 -0.22
C LYS A 57 19.10 -8.35 1.26
N LEU A 58 19.25 -9.57 1.77
CA LEU A 58 19.12 -9.85 3.20
C LEU A 58 20.21 -9.14 4.01
N LEU A 59 21.46 -9.22 3.56
CA LEU A 59 22.61 -8.60 4.24
C LEU A 59 22.54 -7.07 4.18
N GLU A 60 22.33 -6.51 3.00
CA GLU A 60 22.23 -5.06 2.77
C GLU A 60 21.17 -4.41 3.67
N ASN A 61 20.04 -5.09 3.84
CA ASN A 61 18.89 -4.55 4.56
C ASN A 61 18.76 -5.08 5.99
N SER A 62 19.72 -5.83 6.52
CA SER A 62 19.64 -6.45 7.85
C SER A 62 18.32 -7.22 8.06
N ILE A 63 17.94 -8.03 7.08
CA ILE A 63 16.77 -8.92 7.13
C ILE A 63 17.25 -10.28 7.62
N LEU A 64 16.63 -10.79 8.68
CA LEU A 64 16.96 -12.09 9.24
C LEU A 64 16.38 -13.21 8.34
N PRO A 65 17.22 -14.08 7.74
CA PRO A 65 16.72 -15.28 7.07
C PRO A 65 16.25 -16.32 8.08
N ILE A 66 15.02 -16.78 7.94
CA ILE A 66 14.42 -17.90 8.67
C ILE A 66 14.37 -19.09 7.72
N GLN A 67 15.20 -20.10 7.98
CA GLN A 67 15.27 -21.31 7.17
C GLN A 67 14.08 -22.23 7.48
N GLN A 68 13.40 -22.70 6.43
CA GLN A 68 12.48 -23.83 6.52
C GLN A 68 12.73 -24.80 5.38
N PHE A 69 13.04 -26.06 5.71
CA PHE A 69 13.26 -27.10 4.70
C PHE A 69 11.93 -27.55 4.10
N SER A 70 11.83 -27.54 2.78
CA SER A 70 10.67 -28.11 2.09
C SER A 70 10.83 -29.63 1.95
N TYR A 71 10.18 -30.40 2.84
CA TYR A 71 10.23 -31.87 2.81
C TYR A 71 9.48 -32.48 1.61
N THR A 72 8.54 -31.72 1.03
CA THR A 72 7.71 -32.11 -0.11
C THR A 72 7.30 -30.85 -0.86
N ARG A 73 7.49 -30.83 -2.19
CA ARG A 73 7.09 -29.71 -3.04
C ARG A 73 5.59 -29.42 -2.89
N GLY A 74 5.26 -28.14 -2.70
CA GLY A 74 3.87 -27.66 -2.60
C GLY A 74 3.22 -27.82 -1.21
N LYS A 75 4.00 -27.94 -0.14
CA LYS A 75 3.50 -27.84 1.24
C LYS A 75 3.89 -26.51 1.88
N ASN A 76 2.99 -25.99 2.70
CA ASN A 76 3.01 -24.65 3.28
C ASN A 76 3.87 -24.59 4.56
N SER A 77 5.06 -25.21 4.54
CA SER A 77 5.97 -25.25 5.70
C SER A 77 6.58 -23.89 6.00
N THR A 78 6.93 -23.13 4.95
CA THR A 78 7.40 -21.75 5.06
C THR A 78 6.30 -20.86 5.67
N ASP A 79 5.07 -20.99 5.17
CA ASP A 79 3.91 -20.22 5.64
C ASP A 79 3.59 -20.50 7.09
N SER A 80 3.61 -21.79 7.48
CA SER A 80 3.39 -22.20 8.87
C SER A 80 4.43 -21.58 9.81
N ALA A 81 5.70 -21.57 9.43
CA ALA A 81 6.75 -20.94 10.24
C ALA A 81 6.57 -19.42 10.33
N MET A 82 6.20 -18.77 9.22
CA MET A 82 5.91 -17.34 9.20
C MET A 82 4.71 -17.00 10.09
N ILE A 83 3.64 -17.79 10.06
CA ILE A 83 2.45 -17.61 10.90
C ILE A 83 2.80 -17.77 12.38
N ILE A 84 3.53 -18.85 12.76
CA ILE A 84 3.94 -19.07 14.15
C ILE A 84 4.73 -17.87 14.67
N ASP A 85 5.73 -17.45 13.90
CA ASP A 85 6.60 -16.35 14.30
C ASP A 85 5.87 -15.00 14.33
N ALA A 86 4.92 -14.77 13.40
CA ALA A 86 4.04 -13.60 13.43
C ALA A 86 3.22 -13.56 14.74
N MET A 87 2.70 -14.71 15.19
CA MET A 87 1.94 -14.79 16.43
C MET A 87 2.84 -14.55 17.66
N ASP A 88 4.07 -15.06 17.68
CA ASP A 88 5.04 -14.78 18.75
C ASP A 88 5.39 -13.29 18.82
N LEU A 89 5.61 -12.66 17.66
CA LEU A 89 5.84 -11.22 17.56
C LEU A 89 4.61 -10.42 18.02
N LEU A 90 3.40 -10.86 17.66
CA LEU A 90 2.14 -10.22 18.05
C LEU A 90 2.00 -10.22 19.58
N TYR A 91 2.17 -11.38 20.21
CA TYR A 91 2.02 -11.52 21.67
C TYR A 91 3.21 -10.96 22.47
N SER A 92 4.31 -10.60 21.82
CA SER A 92 5.40 -9.87 22.48
C SER A 92 4.99 -8.46 22.93
N GLY A 93 3.95 -7.87 22.34
CA GLY A 93 3.47 -6.52 22.64
C GLY A 93 4.46 -5.40 22.25
N ARG A 94 5.43 -5.69 21.37
CA ARG A 94 6.52 -4.76 21.00
C ARG A 94 6.25 -3.93 19.74
N TYR A 95 5.27 -4.32 18.94
CA TYR A 95 5.00 -3.75 17.61
C TYR A 95 3.59 -3.16 17.57
N ASP A 96 3.46 -2.10 16.78
CA ASP A 96 2.21 -1.37 16.56
C ASP A 96 1.51 -1.85 15.28
N GLY A 97 2.21 -2.62 14.44
CA GLY A 97 1.68 -3.15 13.19
C GLY A 97 2.59 -4.15 12.48
N PHE A 98 2.04 -4.75 11.44
CA PHE A 98 2.69 -5.80 10.66
C PHE A 98 2.67 -5.46 9.17
N CYS A 99 3.77 -5.75 8.49
CA CYS A 99 3.85 -5.78 7.03
C CYS A 99 3.96 -7.25 6.59
N LEU A 100 2.92 -7.76 5.94
CA LEU A 100 2.89 -9.12 5.40
C LEU A 100 3.17 -9.06 3.90
N VAL A 101 4.31 -9.60 3.47
CA VAL A 101 4.72 -9.60 2.06
C VAL A 101 4.49 -10.99 1.47
N SER A 102 3.34 -11.19 0.85
CA SER A 102 2.96 -12.43 0.14
C SER A 102 1.78 -12.15 -0.81
N SER A 103 1.53 -13.07 -1.74
CA SER A 103 0.29 -13.09 -2.54
C SER A 103 -0.59 -14.30 -2.22
N ASP A 104 -0.24 -15.09 -1.19
CA ASP A 104 -0.98 -16.29 -0.79
C ASP A 104 -2.19 -15.95 0.10
N SER A 105 -3.34 -16.55 -0.21
CA SER A 105 -4.57 -16.44 0.58
C SER A 105 -4.49 -17.06 1.97
N ASP A 106 -3.54 -17.96 2.23
CA ASP A 106 -3.41 -18.62 3.54
C ASP A 106 -3.11 -17.63 4.67
N PHE A 107 -2.52 -16.47 4.36
CA PHE A 107 -2.28 -15.39 5.32
C PHE A 107 -3.53 -14.56 5.67
N THR A 108 -4.69 -14.81 5.04
CA THR A 108 -5.94 -14.09 5.31
C THR A 108 -6.32 -14.14 6.79
N ARG A 109 -6.27 -15.32 7.43
CA ARG A 109 -6.61 -15.47 8.85
C ARG A 109 -5.58 -14.83 9.77
N LEU A 110 -4.31 -14.83 9.39
CA LEU A 110 -3.25 -14.14 10.13
C LEU A 110 -3.50 -12.62 10.13
N ALA A 111 -3.75 -12.02 8.96
CA ALA A 111 -4.06 -10.61 8.83
C ALA A 111 -5.27 -10.21 9.67
N ALA A 112 -6.38 -10.97 9.56
CA ALA A 112 -7.56 -10.74 10.38
C ALA A 112 -7.25 -10.83 11.89
N ARG A 113 -6.48 -11.84 12.32
CA ARG A 113 -6.13 -12.04 13.73
C ARG A 113 -5.27 -10.92 14.31
N ILE A 114 -4.35 -10.36 13.53
CA ILE A 114 -3.54 -9.21 13.94
C ILE A 114 -4.42 -7.96 14.11
N ARG A 115 -5.37 -7.74 13.19
CA ARG A 115 -6.34 -6.64 13.29
C ARG A 115 -7.31 -6.79 14.45
N GLU A 116 -7.75 -8.01 14.74
CA GLU A 116 -8.54 -8.34 15.94
C GLU A 116 -7.78 -8.00 17.24
N ALA A 117 -6.44 -8.00 17.21
CA ALA A 117 -5.61 -7.56 18.33
C ALA A 117 -5.41 -6.03 18.38
N GLY A 118 -6.01 -5.27 17.46
CA GLY A 118 -5.95 -3.81 17.41
C GLY A 118 -4.70 -3.24 16.74
N LEU A 119 -3.89 -4.07 16.06
CA LEU A 119 -2.69 -3.62 15.35
C LEU A 119 -2.96 -3.44 13.86
N VAL A 120 -2.24 -2.50 13.23
CA VAL A 120 -2.39 -2.22 11.80
C VAL A 120 -1.71 -3.30 10.94
N VAL A 121 -2.35 -3.71 9.86
CA VAL A 121 -1.82 -4.66 8.88
C VAL A 121 -1.66 -4.02 7.51
N TYR A 122 -0.42 -3.98 7.04
CA TYR A 122 -0.05 -3.62 5.68
C TYR A 122 0.24 -4.89 4.88
N GLY A 123 -0.57 -5.18 3.87
CA GLY A 123 -0.32 -6.26 2.92
C GLY A 123 0.51 -5.77 1.73
N PHE A 124 1.42 -6.61 1.24
CA PHE A 124 2.17 -6.37 0.02
C PHE A 124 2.14 -7.62 -0.86
N GLY A 125 1.63 -7.50 -2.08
CA GLY A 125 1.53 -8.64 -3.00
C GLY A 125 1.44 -8.24 -4.46
N GLU A 126 1.36 -9.23 -5.33
CA GLU A 126 1.19 -9.03 -6.77
C GLU A 126 -0.30 -8.77 -7.12
N ALA A 127 -0.56 -8.31 -8.35
CA ALA A 127 -1.93 -7.98 -8.79
C ALA A 127 -2.90 -9.18 -8.79
N HIS A 128 -2.39 -10.41 -8.77
CA HIS A 128 -3.18 -11.63 -8.72
C HIS A 128 -3.54 -12.08 -7.29
N THR A 129 -3.18 -11.29 -6.27
CA THR A 129 -3.46 -11.62 -4.86
C THR A 129 -4.97 -11.78 -4.64
N PRO A 130 -5.44 -12.85 -4.00
CA PRO A 130 -6.86 -13.07 -3.75
C PRO A 130 -7.51 -11.98 -2.90
N GLN A 131 -8.72 -11.55 -3.30
CA GLN A 131 -9.47 -10.50 -2.62
C GLN A 131 -9.71 -10.74 -1.11
N PRO A 132 -9.91 -11.97 -0.61
CA PRO A 132 -10.03 -12.20 0.82
C PRO A 132 -8.80 -11.74 1.63
N PHE A 133 -7.60 -11.95 1.10
CA PHE A 133 -6.38 -11.51 1.79
C PHE A 133 -6.24 -9.99 1.74
N VAL A 134 -6.50 -9.40 0.57
CA VAL A 134 -6.52 -7.94 0.36
C VAL A 134 -7.46 -7.24 1.36
N ALA A 135 -8.69 -7.75 1.48
CA ALA A 135 -9.70 -7.21 2.38
C ALA A 135 -9.41 -7.45 3.87
N ALA A 136 -8.54 -8.42 4.19
CA ALA A 136 -8.13 -8.69 5.56
C ALA A 136 -7.06 -7.70 6.06
N CYS A 137 -6.40 -6.94 5.20
CA CYS A 137 -5.46 -5.88 5.56
C CYS A 137 -6.14 -4.53 5.79
N ASP A 138 -5.53 -3.64 6.57
CA ASP A 138 -5.98 -2.24 6.66
C ASP A 138 -5.56 -1.44 5.42
N LYS A 139 -4.40 -1.78 4.87
CA LYS A 139 -3.95 -1.28 3.57
C LYS A 139 -3.19 -2.36 2.81
N PHE A 140 -3.44 -2.46 1.52
CA PHE A 140 -2.77 -3.41 0.63
C PHE A 140 -2.03 -2.64 -0.47
N ILE A 141 -0.75 -2.94 -0.66
CA ILE A 141 0.12 -2.28 -1.64
C ILE A 141 0.53 -3.30 -2.69
N TYR A 142 0.10 -3.08 -3.93
CA TYR A 142 0.57 -3.89 -5.04
C TYR A 142 2.04 -3.59 -5.34
N THR A 143 2.86 -4.64 -5.41
CA THR A 143 4.31 -4.54 -5.65
C THR A 143 4.64 -3.91 -7.00
N GLY A 144 3.76 -4.06 -8.01
CA GLY A 144 3.86 -3.37 -9.29
C GLY A 144 3.87 -1.83 -9.16
N ASN A 145 3.18 -1.27 -8.16
CA ASN A 145 3.16 0.17 -7.93
C ASN A 145 4.48 0.73 -7.41
N LEU A 146 5.42 -0.13 -7.02
CA LEU A 146 6.72 0.27 -6.48
C LEU A 146 7.77 0.45 -7.57
N VAL A 147 7.65 -0.28 -8.68
CA VAL A 147 8.68 -0.35 -9.74
C VAL A 147 8.41 0.58 -10.92
N HIS A 148 7.15 0.95 -11.19
CA HIS A 148 6.75 1.73 -12.37
C HIS A 148 6.61 3.24 -12.12
N LEU A 149 7.41 3.82 -11.22
CA LEU A 149 7.26 5.25 -10.88
C LEU A 149 7.54 6.18 -12.06
N ASP A 150 8.44 5.80 -12.98
CA ASP A 150 8.82 6.63 -14.14
C ASP A 150 7.78 6.58 -15.29
N GLU A 151 6.86 5.62 -15.27
CA GLU A 151 5.83 5.42 -16.30
C GLU A 151 4.50 6.10 -15.97
N LEU A 152 4.39 6.71 -14.78
CA LEU A 152 3.17 7.38 -14.30
C LEU A 152 2.96 8.73 -15.00
N ALA A 153 1.69 9.13 -15.14
CA ALA A 153 1.35 10.38 -15.80
C ALA A 153 1.93 11.60 -15.06
N PRO A 154 2.53 12.59 -15.78
CA PRO A 154 3.11 13.76 -15.16
C PRO A 154 2.07 14.58 -14.39
N HIS A 155 2.49 15.18 -13.27
CA HIS A 155 1.62 16.00 -12.41
C HIS A 155 0.88 17.09 -13.19
N ALA A 156 -0.42 17.24 -12.90
CA ALA A 156 -1.28 18.20 -13.58
C ALA A 156 -0.98 19.69 -13.24
N ASP A 157 -0.05 19.96 -12.33
CA ASP A 157 0.25 21.31 -11.82
C ASP A 157 1.39 22.04 -12.56
N ARG A 158 1.93 21.50 -13.68
CA ARG A 158 2.87 22.24 -14.54
C ARG A 158 2.18 22.79 -15.79
N ILE A 159 1.83 24.08 -15.75
CA ILE A 159 1.58 24.89 -16.95
C ILE A 159 2.94 25.14 -17.63
N VAL A 160 3.41 24.24 -18.51
CA VAL A 160 4.47 24.55 -19.49
C VAL A 160 4.31 23.70 -20.77
N SER A 161 3.92 24.39 -21.85
CA SER A 161 4.21 24.18 -23.29
C SER A 161 3.87 22.85 -24.01
N PRO A 162 3.27 22.90 -25.23
CA PRO A 162 2.88 21.72 -25.99
C PRO A 162 4.11 21.14 -26.70
N GLY A 163 4.65 20.06 -26.15
CA GLY A 163 5.79 19.37 -26.76
C GLY A 163 5.91 17.96 -26.23
N LYS A 164 5.29 17.00 -26.94
CA LYS A 164 5.41 15.54 -26.78
C LYS A 164 4.88 14.99 -25.45
N SER A 165 3.55 15.00 -25.28
CA SER A 165 2.89 14.11 -24.33
C SER A 165 3.02 12.67 -24.82
N ALA A 166 3.87 11.88 -24.17
CA ALA A 166 3.75 10.44 -24.23
C ALA A 166 2.37 10.05 -23.69
N ARG A 167 1.66 9.22 -24.46
CA ARG A 167 0.29 8.76 -24.23
C ARG A 167 0.10 8.24 -22.80
N ALA A 168 -0.44 9.07 -21.91
CA ALA A 168 -1.37 8.58 -20.91
C ALA A 168 -2.61 8.17 -21.70
N SER A 169 -2.80 6.86 -21.90
CA SER A 169 -3.99 6.32 -22.54
C SER A 169 -5.22 6.86 -21.81
N GLN A 170 -6.01 7.68 -22.51
CA GLN A 170 -7.37 8.06 -22.15
C GLN A 170 -8.30 6.83 -22.22
N ALA A 171 -7.95 5.77 -21.50
CA ALA A 171 -8.91 4.70 -21.26
C ALA A 171 -10.04 5.31 -20.41
N PRO A 172 -11.31 5.09 -20.77
CA PRO A 172 -12.42 5.53 -19.93
C PRO A 172 -12.22 4.97 -18.52
N LEU A 173 -12.41 5.81 -17.49
CA LEU A 173 -12.30 5.37 -16.11
C LEU A 173 -13.17 4.12 -15.91
N ASN A 174 -12.60 3.11 -15.23
CA ASN A 174 -13.36 1.94 -14.81
C ASN A 174 -14.64 2.40 -14.07
N PRO A 175 -15.84 1.94 -14.48
CA PRO A 175 -17.10 2.28 -13.83
C PRO A 175 -17.10 2.02 -12.32
N GLU A 176 -16.42 0.98 -11.85
CA GLU A 176 -16.31 0.67 -10.41
C GLU A 176 -15.51 1.76 -9.68
N LEU A 177 -14.36 2.16 -10.22
CA LEU A 177 -13.57 3.25 -9.67
C LEU A 177 -14.37 4.55 -9.64
N ALA A 178 -15.08 4.88 -10.72
CA ALA A 178 -15.93 6.06 -10.78
C ALA A 178 -17.02 6.02 -9.68
N SER A 179 -17.60 4.85 -9.42
CA SER A 179 -18.56 4.64 -8.33
C SER A 179 -17.92 4.86 -6.96
N HIS A 180 -16.77 4.26 -6.70
CA HIS A 180 -16.05 4.40 -5.42
C HIS A 180 -15.64 5.84 -5.15
N LEU A 181 -15.09 6.55 -6.15
CA LEU A 181 -14.72 7.96 -6.02
C LEU A 181 -15.94 8.83 -5.67
N ARG A 182 -17.08 8.62 -6.34
CA ARG A 182 -18.30 9.38 -6.05
C ARG A 182 -18.83 9.08 -4.66
N ALA A 183 -18.90 7.81 -4.27
CA ALA A 183 -19.38 7.40 -2.96
C ALA A 183 -18.50 7.91 -1.82
N ALA A 184 -17.19 8.09 -2.06
CA ALA A 184 -16.28 8.69 -1.11
C ALA A 184 -16.49 10.22 -0.99
N VAL A 185 -16.59 10.93 -2.12
CA VAL A 185 -16.87 12.38 -2.14
C VAL A 185 -18.20 12.70 -1.49
N GLU A 186 -19.23 11.93 -1.79
CA GLU A 186 -20.58 12.10 -1.23
C GLU A 186 -20.60 11.91 0.29
N ALA A 187 -19.84 10.97 0.82
CA ALA A 187 -19.79 10.70 2.25
C ALA A 187 -18.88 11.69 3.01
N ALA A 188 -17.95 12.35 2.33
CA ALA A 188 -17.03 13.32 2.92
C ALA A 188 -17.46 14.79 2.69
N CYS A 189 -18.56 15.04 1.98
CA CYS A 189 -18.98 16.39 1.67
C CYS A 189 -19.61 17.09 2.87
N ASN A 190 -19.37 18.40 2.98
CA ASN A 190 -20.08 19.28 3.92
C ASN A 190 -21.47 19.68 3.39
N ASP A 191 -22.18 20.53 4.14
CA ASP A 191 -23.52 21.02 3.78
C ASP A 191 -23.55 21.77 2.43
N GLU A 192 -22.43 22.36 2.00
CA GLU A 192 -22.28 23.03 0.70
C GLU A 192 -21.92 22.06 -0.44
N GLY A 193 -21.76 20.77 -0.13
CA GLY A 193 -21.43 19.71 -1.06
C GLY A 193 -19.94 19.62 -1.44
N TRP A 194 -19.05 20.29 -0.73
CA TRP A 194 -17.60 20.19 -0.92
C TRP A 194 -16.98 19.22 0.08
N ALA A 195 -16.10 18.35 -0.41
CA ALA A 195 -15.30 17.44 0.41
C ALA A 195 -13.81 17.81 0.32
N SER A 196 -13.05 17.72 1.42
CA SER A 196 -11.59 17.84 1.37
C SER A 196 -11.00 16.61 0.68
N LEU A 197 -10.04 16.81 -0.23
CA LEU A 197 -9.38 15.72 -0.96
C LEU A 197 -8.67 14.74 -0.01
N SER A 198 -8.17 15.25 1.12
CA SER A 198 -7.54 14.44 2.16
C SER A 198 -8.54 13.47 2.79
N ASP A 199 -9.72 13.95 3.16
CA ASP A 199 -10.79 13.13 3.76
C ASP A 199 -11.31 12.10 2.76
N VAL A 200 -11.46 12.50 1.49
CA VAL A 200 -11.83 11.59 0.40
C VAL A 200 -10.78 10.49 0.26
N GLY A 201 -9.49 10.84 0.25
CA GLY A 201 -8.40 9.88 0.18
C GLY A 201 -8.39 8.91 1.35
N GLN A 202 -8.56 9.42 2.56
CA GLN A 202 -8.65 8.59 3.76
C GLN A 202 -9.82 7.61 3.66
N LEU A 203 -11.02 8.09 3.32
CA LEU A 203 -12.21 7.27 3.21
C LEU A 203 -12.09 6.20 2.11
N LEU A 204 -11.45 6.52 0.97
CA LEU A 204 -11.15 5.55 -0.08
C LEU A 204 -10.27 4.43 0.44
N THR A 205 -9.16 4.77 1.13
CA THR A 205 -8.25 3.76 1.69
C THR A 205 -8.89 2.94 2.81
N THR A 206 -9.80 3.52 3.60
CA THR A 206 -10.52 2.79 4.66
C THR A 206 -11.57 1.83 4.09
N ARG A 207 -12.26 2.20 3.01
CA ARG A 207 -13.29 1.35 2.37
C ARG A 207 -12.71 0.32 1.42
N HIS A 208 -11.60 0.65 0.76
CA HIS A 208 -10.91 -0.15 -0.22
C HIS A 208 -9.43 -0.19 0.16
N SER A 209 -9.02 -1.25 0.87
CA SER A 209 -7.68 -1.39 1.43
C SER A 209 -6.59 -1.30 0.35
N ASP A 210 -6.87 -1.71 -0.88
CA ASP A 210 -5.95 -1.70 -2.02
C ASP A 210 -6.02 -0.45 -2.89
N PHE A 211 -6.78 0.57 -2.49
CA PHE A 211 -6.85 1.80 -3.24
C PHE A 211 -5.51 2.54 -3.24
N ASP A 212 -4.96 2.71 -4.44
CA ASP A 212 -3.76 3.48 -4.72
C ASP A 212 -3.89 4.15 -6.09
N SER A 213 -3.61 5.46 -6.19
CA SER A 213 -3.69 6.17 -7.46
C SER A 213 -2.70 5.63 -8.51
N ARG A 214 -1.59 5.04 -8.06
CA ARG A 214 -0.57 4.42 -8.92
C ARG A 214 -1.11 3.21 -9.68
N SER A 215 -2.03 2.45 -9.07
CA SER A 215 -2.73 1.34 -9.73
C SER A 215 -3.53 1.79 -10.95
N TYR A 216 -3.85 3.09 -11.03
CA TYR A 216 -4.59 3.71 -12.12
C TYR A 216 -3.73 4.62 -13.01
N GLY A 217 -2.40 4.62 -12.82
CA GLY A 217 -1.47 5.39 -13.64
C GLY A 217 -1.20 6.82 -13.16
N TYR A 218 -1.59 7.18 -11.93
CA TYR A 218 -1.45 8.53 -11.40
C TYR A 218 -0.59 8.59 -10.13
N HIS A 219 0.34 9.54 -10.06
CA HIS A 219 1.19 9.73 -8.88
C HIS A 219 0.42 10.20 -7.62
N LYS A 220 -0.64 10.99 -7.81
CA LYS A 220 -1.42 11.58 -6.73
C LYS A 220 -2.91 11.38 -6.97
N LEU A 221 -3.68 11.31 -5.88
CA LEU A 221 -5.14 11.33 -5.94
C LEU A 221 -5.68 12.59 -6.64
N SER A 222 -5.02 13.74 -6.48
CA SER A 222 -5.38 14.98 -7.18
C SER A 222 -5.32 14.83 -8.70
N ASP A 223 -4.30 14.13 -9.20
CA ASP A 223 -4.11 13.89 -10.64
C ASP A 223 -5.22 12.95 -11.16
N LEU A 224 -5.51 11.87 -10.43
CA LEU A 224 -6.60 10.94 -10.74
C LEU A 224 -7.97 11.62 -10.75
N ILE A 225 -8.29 12.42 -9.73
CA ILE A 225 -9.56 13.15 -9.63
C ILE A 225 -9.68 14.16 -10.79
N THR A 226 -8.61 14.87 -11.13
CA THR A 226 -8.59 15.81 -12.24
C THR A 226 -8.83 15.10 -13.57
N ALA A 227 -8.12 14.00 -13.82
CA ALA A 227 -8.28 13.21 -15.03
C ALA A 227 -9.64 12.53 -15.15
N SER A 228 -10.31 12.26 -14.01
CA SER A 228 -11.64 11.64 -14.01
C SER A 228 -12.71 12.49 -14.69
N SER A 229 -12.55 13.81 -14.70
CA SER A 229 -13.55 14.79 -15.16
C SER A 229 -14.93 14.71 -14.48
N LEU A 230 -15.07 13.89 -13.43
CA LEU A 230 -16.33 13.66 -12.71
C LEU A 230 -16.63 14.76 -11.69
N PHE A 231 -15.60 15.49 -11.24
CA PHE A 231 -15.67 16.40 -10.11
C PHE A 231 -15.34 17.84 -10.50
N GLU A 232 -15.88 18.78 -9.74
CA GLU A 232 -15.41 20.15 -9.68
C GLU A 232 -14.30 20.22 -8.63
N ILE A 233 -13.24 20.98 -8.92
CA ILE A 233 -12.05 21.07 -8.08
C ILE A 233 -11.83 22.54 -7.70
N SER A 234 -11.76 22.81 -6.40
CA SER A 234 -11.47 24.13 -5.84
C SER A 234 -10.20 24.07 -5.01
N ARG A 235 -9.20 24.87 -5.36
CA ARG A 235 -7.97 25.03 -4.58
C ARG A 235 -8.12 26.24 -3.67
N ARG A 236 -8.16 26.02 -2.36
CA ARG A 236 -8.33 27.08 -1.35
C ARG A 236 -7.00 27.27 -0.61
N SER A 237 -6.47 28.50 -0.66
CA SER A 237 -5.30 28.86 0.14
C SER A 237 -5.75 29.20 1.55
N SER A 238 -5.13 28.59 2.56
CA SER A 238 -5.35 28.99 3.95
C SER A 238 -4.52 30.24 4.26
N HIS A 239 -5.12 31.29 4.83
CA HIS A 239 -4.40 32.51 5.21
C HIS A 239 -3.34 32.30 6.32
N LYS A 240 -3.32 31.12 6.97
CA LYS A 240 -2.40 30.79 8.08
C LYS A 240 -1.34 29.74 7.72
N SER A 241 -1.34 29.22 6.49
CA SER A 241 -0.54 28.06 6.10
C SER A 241 -0.15 28.15 4.63
N SER A 242 1.11 27.83 4.28
CA SER A 242 1.58 27.77 2.89
C SER A 242 0.99 26.59 2.10
N PHE A 243 0.18 25.74 2.73
CA PHE A 243 -0.45 24.60 2.09
C PHE A 243 -1.76 25.01 1.40
N THR A 244 -1.88 24.65 0.13
CA THR A 244 -3.12 24.77 -0.63
C THR A 244 -3.97 23.54 -0.38
N GLU A 245 -5.17 23.71 0.16
CA GLU A 245 -6.11 22.63 0.36
C GLU A 245 -6.98 22.44 -0.89
N ILE A 246 -7.16 21.19 -1.31
CA ILE A 246 -7.95 20.84 -2.49
C ILE A 246 -9.30 20.34 -2.03
N PHE A 247 -10.37 20.98 -2.50
CA PHE A 247 -11.75 20.58 -2.29
C PHE A 247 -12.34 20.04 -3.60
N VAL A 248 -13.18 19.03 -3.47
CA VAL A 248 -13.83 18.35 -4.60
C VAL A 248 -15.34 18.27 -4.38
N ARG A 249 -16.11 18.38 -5.47
CA ARG A 249 -17.58 18.28 -5.47
C ARG A 249 -18.05 17.49 -6.68
N ASP A 250 -19.03 16.61 -6.53
CA ASP A 250 -19.61 15.87 -7.67
C ASP A 250 -20.35 16.84 -8.59
N ARG A 251 -20.01 16.85 -9.88
CA ARG A 251 -20.66 17.68 -10.91
C ARG A 251 -22.16 17.40 -11.08
N ARG A 252 -22.66 16.26 -10.60
CA ARG A 252 -24.09 15.92 -10.62
C ARG A 252 -24.90 16.67 -9.57
N ARG A 253 -24.27 17.15 -8.49
CA ARG A 253 -24.92 18.03 -7.50
C ARG A 253 -24.97 19.45 -8.08
N LYS A 254 -26.00 19.74 -8.87
CA LYS A 254 -26.39 21.10 -9.26
C LYS A 254 -27.47 21.62 -8.33
#